data_AF-A0A8S2MP62-F1
#
_entry.id   AF-A0A8S2MP62-F1
#
_cell.length_a   1.000
_cell.length_b   1.000
_cell.length_c   1.000
_cell.angle_alpha   90.00
_cell.angle_beta   90.00
_cell.angle_gamma   90.00
#
_symmetry.space_group_name_H-M   'P 1'
#
loop_
_entity.id
_entity.type
_entity.pdbx_description
1 polymer ?
#
loop_
_entity_poly.entity_id
_entity_poly.type
_entity_poly.pdbx_seq_one_letter_code
_entity_poly.pdbx_strand_id
1 'polypeptide(L)'
;KRLRSITSLGLRNLTVSEFNFTVHFTLHRNEKTVAFYTSELAENQRSPEWSYLKFPPTTQCLQDFLMRVWITSKENSRLFLEYDVHLDDSLIPDEQKDDSQRSNNTLWLEMFGYQFTDNESMLEIQKNVQFTDTASTTIDKKSKRISLVKSYNKLSILRMMNVIDAIRSENRSSTQCLERLQTFVDVHQDHLSKIKERESRRLRVESLRQQLQSQLIVYEQRFNSYQERQKLFEERKNQLEHNLYQLIHQHEQIDFYINHLNQSKCTLHDLIQVINFRQKNIVHEIYHYIYPIIGDDNDEYSIANVKLPQAEDKTYQTSMTREREKEVEAAIGYCAHFVFIISQFMQIPLRFPIEFYGTSPIKIYDYSLQSGEFALYPSYDMNTFQYGLYLLNRDIGQLMYHCRVGTRPTDYRKTLKNLKDLLEQYFTITNNTNNHRRNGTMVFKLSDKCFKACVQKPGSTLSSSEQKCISQCSDRYMEAWNVVSRSYADRIKREQHRH
;
A
#
# COMPACT_ATOMS: atom_id res chain seq x y z
N LYS A 1 -36.02 21.39 64.28
CA LYS A 1 -35.87 21.99 62.92
C LYS A 1 -36.63 23.34 62.87
N ARG A 2 -36.48 24.25 61.89
CA ARG A 2 -37.15 25.59 61.87
C ARG A 2 -37.63 25.97 60.47
N LEU A 3 -38.70 26.78 60.34
CA LEU A 3 -39.31 27.19 59.06
C LEU A 3 -38.29 27.75 58.05
N ARG A 4 -37.31 28.56 58.49
CA ARG A 4 -36.23 29.10 57.63
C ARG A 4 -35.35 28.07 56.94
N SER A 5 -35.39 26.83 57.39
CA SER A 5 -34.54 25.75 56.90
C SER A 5 -35.24 24.86 55.86
N ILE A 6 -36.51 25.15 55.53
CA ILE A 6 -37.23 24.54 54.42
C ILE A 6 -36.78 25.21 53.12
N THR A 7 -36.21 24.42 52.21
CA THR A 7 -35.70 24.88 50.91
C THR A 7 -36.70 24.64 49.79
N SER A 8 -37.43 23.52 49.86
CA SER A 8 -38.50 23.15 48.94
C SER A 8 -39.64 22.46 49.70
N LEU A 9 -40.86 22.59 49.17
CA LEU A 9 -42.07 21.98 49.67
C LEU A 9 -42.85 21.44 48.48
N GLY A 10 -43.38 20.21 48.58
CA GLY A 10 -44.20 19.65 47.52
C GLY A 10 -45.29 18.71 48.02
N LEU A 11 -46.28 18.50 47.17
CA LEU A 11 -47.36 17.55 47.38
C LEU A 11 -47.28 16.45 46.32
N ARG A 12 -47.63 15.21 46.69
CA ARG A 12 -47.61 14.06 45.78
C ARG A 12 -48.99 13.44 45.63
N ASN A 13 -49.32 13.05 44.39
CA ASN A 13 -50.50 12.26 44.04
C ASN A 13 -51.82 12.86 44.55
N LEU A 14 -52.09 14.14 44.21
CA LEU A 14 -53.33 14.81 44.55
C LEU A 14 -54.53 14.14 43.86
N THR A 15 -55.48 13.62 44.66
CA THR A 15 -56.70 12.95 44.16
C THR A 15 -57.80 13.96 43.80
N VAL A 16 -57.56 14.77 42.78
CA VAL A 16 -58.50 15.79 42.30
C VAL A 16 -59.28 15.24 41.11
N SER A 17 -60.60 15.20 41.22
CA SER A 17 -61.50 14.68 40.18
C SER A 17 -61.67 15.62 38.97
N GLU A 18 -61.22 16.86 39.08
CA GLU A 18 -61.39 17.92 38.07
C GLU A 18 -60.22 17.92 37.07
N PHE A 19 -60.50 18.17 35.78
CA PHE A 19 -59.47 18.12 34.73
C PHE A 19 -58.68 19.42 34.56
N ASN A 20 -59.26 20.58 34.94
CA ASN A 20 -58.59 21.87 34.95
C ASN A 20 -58.73 22.52 36.33
N PHE A 21 -57.64 22.60 37.09
CA PHE A 21 -57.61 23.19 38.43
C PHE A 21 -56.25 23.84 38.73
N THR A 22 -56.24 24.87 39.58
CA THR A 22 -55.01 25.46 40.10
C THR A 22 -54.84 25.16 41.58
N VAL A 23 -53.62 24.83 42.01
CA VAL A 23 -53.28 24.52 43.40
C VAL A 23 -52.34 25.57 43.95
N HIS A 24 -52.61 26.06 45.15
CA HIS A 24 -51.67 26.85 45.95
C HIS A 24 -51.83 26.51 47.43
N PHE A 25 -50.85 26.88 48.25
CA PHE A 25 -50.93 26.71 49.69
C PHE A 25 -50.74 28.02 50.44
N THR A 26 -51.31 28.06 51.64
CA THR A 26 -51.14 29.16 52.60
C THR A 26 -50.60 28.65 53.93
N LEU A 27 -49.74 29.42 54.57
CA LEU A 27 -49.18 29.12 55.89
C LEU A 27 -49.78 30.05 56.95
N HIS A 28 -50.21 29.46 58.05
CA HIS A 28 -50.84 30.13 59.18
C HIS A 28 -50.11 29.78 60.47
N ARG A 29 -50.12 30.69 61.45
CA ARG A 29 -49.54 30.40 62.77
C ARG A 29 -50.46 29.46 63.55
N ASN A 30 -51.74 29.80 63.62
CA ASN A 30 -52.81 29.02 64.25
C ASN A 30 -54.08 29.04 63.35
N GLU A 31 -55.06 28.16 63.61
CA GLU A 31 -56.31 28.04 62.84
C GLU A 31 -57.05 29.37 62.57
N LYS A 32 -57.01 30.29 63.53
CA LYS A 32 -57.72 31.60 63.50
C LYS A 32 -56.89 32.76 62.96
N THR A 33 -55.64 32.53 62.58
CA THR A 33 -54.74 33.60 62.11
C THR A 33 -54.78 33.76 60.60
N VAL A 34 -54.68 35.00 60.12
CA VAL A 34 -54.55 35.30 58.69
C VAL A 34 -53.25 34.69 58.14
N ALA A 35 -53.26 34.27 56.88
CA ALA A 35 -52.08 33.68 56.23
C ALA A 35 -50.90 34.67 56.26
N PHE A 36 -49.74 34.22 56.75
CA PHE A 36 -48.52 35.03 56.70
C PHE A 36 -47.69 34.77 55.43
N TYR A 37 -48.03 33.70 54.71
CA TYR A 37 -47.41 33.34 53.44
C TYR A 37 -48.42 32.66 52.52
N THR A 38 -48.38 33.02 51.23
CA THR A 38 -49.19 32.44 50.16
C THR A 38 -48.25 32.06 49.02
N SER A 39 -48.37 30.84 48.52
CA SER A 39 -47.50 30.32 47.45
C SER A 39 -47.92 30.81 46.06
N GLU A 40 -47.04 30.57 45.08
CA GLU A 40 -47.38 30.68 43.67
C GLU A 40 -48.44 29.63 43.27
N LEU A 41 -49.23 29.93 42.25
CA LEU A 41 -50.29 29.06 41.73
C LEU A 41 -49.69 28.02 40.76
N ALA A 42 -49.91 26.74 41.03
CA ALA A 42 -49.53 25.65 40.16
C ALA A 42 -50.74 25.17 39.34
N GLU A 43 -50.71 25.31 38.02
CA GLU A 43 -51.82 24.96 37.13
C GLU A 43 -51.76 23.49 36.70
N ASN A 44 -52.86 22.74 36.87
CA ASN A 44 -53.05 21.37 36.41
C ASN A 44 -51.99 20.35 36.86
N GLN A 45 -51.23 20.66 37.91
CA GLN A 45 -50.22 19.77 38.48
C GLN A 45 -50.83 18.93 39.61
N ARG A 46 -50.78 17.61 39.46
CA ARG A 46 -51.20 16.66 40.52
C ARG A 46 -50.12 16.41 41.57
N SER A 47 -48.89 16.85 41.30
CA SER A 47 -47.77 16.80 42.24
C SER A 47 -46.97 18.11 42.16
N PRO A 48 -47.51 19.23 42.69
CA PRO A 48 -46.85 20.53 42.62
C PRO A 48 -45.64 20.58 43.56
N GLU A 49 -44.60 21.31 43.14
CA GLU A 49 -43.38 21.57 43.92
C GLU A 49 -43.09 23.07 43.93
N TRP A 50 -42.81 23.61 45.11
CA TRP A 50 -42.42 25.00 45.32
C TRP A 50 -41.03 25.07 45.94
N SER A 51 -40.09 25.67 45.21
CA SER A 51 -38.71 25.87 45.66
C SER A 51 -38.42 27.36 45.88
N TYR A 52 -37.37 27.68 46.64
CA TYR A 52 -36.94 29.07 46.91
C TYR A 52 -37.95 29.92 47.73
N LEU A 53 -38.59 29.30 48.72
CA LEU A 53 -39.55 29.96 49.61
C LEU A 53 -38.86 31.05 50.47
N LYS A 54 -39.35 32.29 50.39
CA LYS A 54 -38.83 33.42 51.19
C LYS A 54 -39.84 33.82 52.25
N PHE A 55 -39.57 33.46 53.51
CA PHE A 55 -40.45 33.77 54.64
C PHE A 55 -40.12 35.12 55.30
N PRO A 56 -41.12 35.87 55.80
CA PRO A 56 -40.91 37.09 56.58
C PRO A 56 -40.00 36.84 57.80
N PRO A 57 -39.10 37.78 58.17
CA PRO A 57 -38.13 37.59 59.25
C PRO A 57 -38.79 37.30 60.62
N THR A 58 -40.03 37.71 60.83
CA THR A 58 -40.80 37.47 62.06
C THR A 58 -41.36 36.05 62.20
N THR A 59 -41.36 35.23 61.14
CA THR A 59 -41.90 33.85 61.13
C THR A 59 -40.84 32.78 60.87
N GLN A 60 -39.63 33.17 60.49
CA GLN A 60 -38.50 32.28 60.17
C GLN A 60 -38.10 31.28 61.28
N CYS A 61 -38.41 31.59 62.54
CA CYS A 61 -38.09 30.75 63.70
C CYS A 61 -39.23 29.82 64.16
N LEU A 62 -40.36 29.76 63.44
CA LEU A 62 -41.47 28.87 63.81
C LEU A 62 -41.05 27.39 63.68
N GLN A 63 -41.54 26.57 64.63
CA GLN A 63 -41.42 25.10 64.62
C GLN A 63 -42.75 24.46 64.22
N ASP A 64 -43.85 25.04 64.68
CA ASP A 64 -45.20 24.56 64.40
C ASP A 64 -45.92 25.58 63.52
N PHE A 65 -46.60 25.09 62.49
CA PHE A 65 -47.45 25.91 61.63
C PHE A 65 -48.48 25.06 60.90
N LEU A 66 -49.60 25.70 60.56
CA LEU A 66 -50.68 25.07 59.81
C LEU A 66 -50.53 25.40 58.32
N MET A 67 -50.51 24.36 57.47
CA MET A 67 -50.51 24.50 56.03
C MET A 67 -51.88 24.14 55.45
N ARG A 68 -52.48 25.05 54.71
CA ARG A 68 -53.74 24.86 54.01
C ARG A 68 -53.52 24.83 52.51
N VAL A 69 -54.02 23.80 51.84
CA VAL A 69 -53.94 23.63 50.39
C VAL A 69 -55.29 23.94 49.77
N TRP A 70 -55.30 24.88 48.84
CA TRP A 70 -56.50 25.35 48.17
C TRP A 70 -56.51 24.91 46.72
N ILE A 71 -57.67 24.46 46.26
CA ILE A 71 -57.91 24.10 44.86
C ILE A 71 -58.97 25.03 44.29
N THR A 72 -58.65 25.63 43.14
CA THR A 72 -59.56 26.50 42.40
C THR A 72 -59.89 25.88 41.06
N SER A 73 -61.19 25.68 40.80
CA SER A 73 -61.73 25.16 39.54
C SER A 73 -62.89 26.05 39.10
N LYS A 74 -62.88 26.49 37.84
CA LYS A 74 -63.96 27.30 37.20
C LYS A 74 -64.52 28.41 38.12
N GLU A 75 -63.63 29.20 38.72
CA GLU A 75 -63.86 30.35 39.63
C GLU A 75 -64.24 30.08 41.10
N ASN A 76 -64.41 28.83 41.53
CA ASN A 76 -64.62 28.52 42.95
C ASN A 76 -63.34 27.98 43.60
N SER A 77 -62.80 28.70 44.58
CA SER A 77 -61.69 28.26 45.44
C SER A 77 -62.23 27.53 46.67
N ARG A 78 -61.78 26.29 46.89
CA ARG A 78 -62.11 25.50 48.08
C ARG A 78 -60.86 25.03 48.81
N LEU A 79 -60.95 24.94 50.13
CA LEU A 79 -59.93 24.28 50.94
C LEU A 79 -59.99 22.77 50.64
N PHE A 80 -58.86 22.19 50.26
CA PHE A 80 -58.76 20.78 49.89
C PHE A 80 -58.08 19.95 50.97
N LEU A 81 -56.93 20.40 51.48
CA LEU A 81 -56.19 19.69 52.53
C LEU A 81 -55.71 20.69 53.60
N GLU A 82 -55.64 20.24 54.83
CA GLU A 82 -55.06 20.98 55.95
C GLU A 82 -54.06 20.05 56.67
N TYR A 83 -52.82 20.51 56.82
CA TYR A 83 -51.74 19.80 57.49
C TYR A 83 -51.28 20.62 58.69
N ASP A 84 -51.18 19.98 59.85
CA ASP A 84 -50.54 20.56 61.03
C ASP A 84 -49.09 20.09 61.05
N VAL A 85 -48.16 21.00 60.77
CA VAL A 85 -46.75 20.65 60.53
C VAL A 85 -45.92 21.00 61.77
N HIS A 86 -45.43 19.97 62.44
CA HIS A 86 -44.56 20.08 63.61
C HIS A 86 -43.10 19.76 63.23
N LEU A 87 -42.22 20.76 63.21
CA LEU A 87 -40.80 20.63 62.85
C LEU A 87 -39.90 20.18 64.00
N ASP A 88 -40.33 19.15 64.70
CA ASP A 88 -39.62 18.55 65.84
C ASP A 88 -38.64 17.45 65.41
N ASP A 89 -37.87 16.96 66.37
CA ASP A 89 -36.81 15.97 66.13
C ASP A 89 -37.38 14.56 65.83
N SER A 90 -38.70 14.39 65.82
CA SER A 90 -39.43 13.19 65.39
C SER A 90 -39.46 12.98 63.87
N LEU A 91 -39.17 14.00 63.07
CA LEU A 91 -39.12 13.92 61.61
C LEU A 91 -37.91 13.07 61.15
N ILE A 92 -38.15 11.86 60.69
CA ILE A 92 -37.11 10.96 60.16
C ILE A 92 -36.89 11.28 58.67
N PRO A 93 -35.65 11.44 58.19
CA PRO A 93 -35.38 11.64 56.77
C PRO A 93 -35.79 10.38 55.98
N ASP A 94 -36.55 10.57 54.90
CA ASP A 94 -37.09 9.49 54.09
C ASP A 94 -36.00 8.93 53.16
N GLU A 95 -35.62 7.67 53.35
CA GLU A 95 -34.69 6.97 52.46
C GLU A 95 -35.42 6.58 51.17
N GLN A 96 -35.07 7.27 50.07
CA GLN A 96 -35.53 7.11 48.68
C GLN A 96 -36.32 5.82 48.38
N LYS A 97 -37.65 5.89 48.51
CA LYS A 97 -38.58 4.93 47.88
C LYS A 97 -39.13 5.52 46.58
N ASP A 98 -39.24 4.68 45.56
CA ASP A 98 -39.84 5.01 44.26
C ASP A 98 -41.20 5.69 44.43
N ASP A 99 -41.44 6.77 43.68
CA ASP A 99 -42.63 7.64 43.74
C ASP A 99 -43.97 6.89 43.55
N SER A 100 -43.95 5.66 43.03
CA SER A 100 -45.11 4.81 42.77
C SER A 100 -45.63 4.03 43.99
N GLN A 101 -44.92 4.05 45.13
CA GLN A 101 -45.35 3.38 46.38
C GLN A 101 -45.87 4.34 47.47
N ARG A 102 -45.87 5.65 47.20
CA ARG A 102 -46.33 6.68 48.16
C ARG A 102 -47.86 6.81 48.15
N SER A 103 -48.45 7.05 49.33
CA SER A 103 -49.89 7.28 49.47
C SER A 103 -50.34 8.53 48.71
N ASN A 104 -51.64 8.63 48.45
CA ASN A 104 -52.21 9.82 47.82
C ASN A 104 -52.25 10.98 48.83
N ASN A 105 -52.12 12.21 48.33
CA ASN A 105 -52.11 13.44 49.14
C ASN A 105 -51.01 13.48 50.21
N THR A 106 -49.77 13.10 49.87
CA THR A 106 -48.63 13.17 50.81
C THR A 106 -47.90 14.50 50.70
N LEU A 107 -47.63 15.14 51.85
CA LEU A 107 -46.75 16.30 51.96
C LEU A 107 -45.29 15.84 52.12
N TRP A 108 -44.39 16.45 51.36
CA TRP A 108 -42.95 16.30 51.57
C TRP A 108 -42.26 17.67 51.68
N LEU A 109 -41.23 17.71 52.50
CA LEU A 109 -40.46 18.91 52.84
C LEU A 109 -38.97 18.61 52.66
N GLU A 110 -38.24 19.50 52.00
CA GLU A 110 -36.78 19.40 51.96
C GLU A 110 -36.15 20.38 52.94
N MET A 111 -35.29 19.87 53.81
CA MET A 111 -34.50 20.67 54.73
C MET A 111 -33.08 20.14 54.75
N PHE A 112 -32.09 21.04 54.64
CA PHE A 112 -30.67 20.68 54.71
C PHE A 112 -30.23 19.59 53.70
N GLY A 113 -30.88 19.51 52.53
CA GLY A 113 -30.60 18.51 51.49
C GLY A 113 -31.19 17.11 51.75
N TYR A 114 -32.05 16.96 52.77
CA TYR A 114 -32.79 15.73 53.05
C TYR A 114 -34.29 15.97 52.87
N GLN A 115 -35.00 14.99 52.31
CA GLN A 115 -36.47 14.99 52.19
C GLN A 115 -37.10 14.34 53.42
N PHE A 116 -38.15 14.97 53.93
CA PHE A 116 -38.97 14.52 55.06
C PHE A 116 -40.40 14.36 54.57
N THR A 117 -41.06 13.27 54.93
CA THR A 117 -42.48 13.04 54.68
C THR A 117 -43.20 12.95 56.02
N ASP A 118 -44.40 13.53 56.10
CA ASP A 118 -45.27 13.32 57.26
C ASP A 118 -46.29 12.24 56.91
N ASN A 119 -46.20 11.09 57.58
CA ASN A 119 -47.09 9.95 57.35
C ASN A 119 -48.28 9.92 58.34
N GLU A 120 -48.38 10.84 59.31
CA GLU A 120 -49.43 10.79 60.35
C GLU A 120 -49.96 12.19 60.75
N SER A 121 -50.65 12.88 59.83
CA SER A 121 -51.43 14.08 60.19
C SER A 121 -52.43 14.47 59.08
N MET A 122 -53.38 13.58 58.78
CA MET A 122 -54.44 13.87 57.80
C MET A 122 -55.75 14.22 58.52
N LEU A 123 -56.10 15.51 58.57
CA LEU A 123 -57.44 15.99 58.93
C LEU A 123 -58.11 16.58 57.67
N GLU A 124 -58.93 15.79 56.98
CA GLU A 124 -59.81 16.31 55.94
C GLU A 124 -60.93 17.16 56.59
N ILE A 125 -60.82 18.49 56.51
CA ILE A 125 -61.89 19.40 56.95
C ILE A 125 -62.41 20.21 55.75
N GLN A 126 -63.56 19.82 55.22
CA GLN A 126 -64.35 20.64 54.29
C GLN A 126 -65.11 21.72 55.07
N LYS A 127 -64.57 22.95 55.15
CA LYS A 127 -65.36 24.15 55.54
C LYS A 127 -64.96 25.38 54.72
N ASN A 128 -65.92 25.90 53.96
CA ASN A 128 -65.87 27.20 53.28
C ASN A 128 -66.12 28.33 54.28
N VAL A 129 -65.17 29.25 54.49
CA VAL A 129 -65.44 30.49 55.24
C VAL A 129 -64.71 31.70 54.62
N GLN A 130 -65.49 32.72 54.25
CA GLN A 130 -65.05 34.05 53.83
C GLN A 130 -64.88 34.94 55.07
N PHE A 131 -63.83 35.79 55.14
CA PHE A 131 -63.74 36.86 56.14
C PHE A 131 -63.29 38.20 55.54
N THR A 132 -64.07 39.23 55.89
CA THR A 132 -63.85 40.67 55.70
C THR A 132 -63.29 41.28 56.98
N ASP A 133 -62.20 42.06 56.91
CA ASP A 133 -61.65 42.78 58.06
C ASP A 133 -62.08 44.26 58.07
N THR A 134 -62.88 44.62 59.08
CA THR A 134 -63.09 45.99 59.55
C THR A 134 -62.99 46.03 61.07
N ALA A 135 -62.01 46.76 61.61
CA ALA A 135 -62.00 47.30 62.97
C ALA A 135 -61.16 48.59 62.95
N SER A 136 -61.73 49.80 63.05
CA SER A 136 -62.43 50.44 64.17
C SER A 136 -61.51 50.73 65.37
N THR A 137 -61.06 51.97 65.49
CA THR A 137 -60.65 52.57 66.78
C THR A 137 -61.56 53.75 67.09
N THR A 138 -62.30 53.62 68.17
CA THR A 138 -63.26 54.57 68.75
C THR A 138 -62.52 55.60 69.62
N ILE A 139 -62.90 56.88 69.51
CA ILE A 139 -62.47 57.94 70.43
C ILE A 139 -63.70 58.48 71.16
N ASP A 140 -63.65 58.35 72.48
CA ASP A 140 -64.65 58.74 73.46
C ASP A 140 -64.72 60.28 73.59
N LYS A 141 -65.92 60.86 73.46
CA LYS A 141 -66.17 62.30 73.64
C LYS A 141 -66.97 62.53 74.92
N LYS A 142 -66.34 63.10 75.94
CA LYS A 142 -67.04 63.82 77.03
C LYS A 142 -66.51 65.25 77.12
N SER A 143 -67.39 66.19 76.75
CA SER A 143 -67.20 67.64 76.85
C SER A 143 -66.97 68.12 78.29
N LYS A 144 -66.00 69.02 78.48
CA LYS A 144 -66.05 70.07 79.52
C LYS A 144 -65.22 71.30 79.09
N ARG A 145 -65.93 72.41 78.93
CA ARG A 145 -65.56 73.85 78.94
C ARG A 145 -64.16 74.26 78.45
N ILE A 146 -64.18 74.88 77.27
CA ILE A 146 -63.09 75.62 76.64
C ILE A 146 -62.76 76.86 77.48
N SER A 147 -61.55 76.91 78.04
CA SER A 147 -60.89 78.17 78.38
C SER A 147 -59.92 78.48 77.23
N LEU A 148 -60.00 79.69 76.69
CA LEU A 148 -59.06 80.17 75.66
C LEU A 148 -57.70 80.43 76.32
N VAL A 149 -56.90 79.39 76.42
CA VAL A 149 -55.46 79.49 76.70
C VAL A 149 -54.75 79.64 75.36
N LYS A 150 -53.79 80.57 75.23
CA LYS A 150 -52.90 80.63 74.05
C LYS A 150 -52.34 79.22 73.83
N SER A 151 -52.50 78.67 72.63
CA SER A 151 -52.19 77.27 72.30
C SER A 151 -50.72 76.88 72.51
N TYR A 152 -49.86 77.83 72.88
CA TYR A 152 -48.46 77.63 73.18
C TYR A 152 -47.95 78.66 74.19
N ASN A 153 -47.00 78.25 75.04
CA ASN A 153 -46.16 79.14 75.82
C ASN A 153 -44.72 79.12 75.24
N LYS A 154 -43.90 80.13 75.55
CA LYS A 154 -42.51 80.24 75.05
C LYS A 154 -41.68 78.99 75.35
N LEU A 155 -41.93 78.35 76.49
CA LEU A 155 -41.26 77.12 76.91
C LEU A 155 -41.66 75.91 76.04
N SER A 156 -42.91 75.81 75.61
CA SER A 156 -43.41 74.77 74.70
C SER A 156 -42.81 74.91 73.30
N ILE A 157 -42.64 76.15 72.81
CA ILE A 157 -41.94 76.41 71.54
C ILE A 157 -40.46 76.02 71.65
N LEU A 158 -39.79 76.42 72.74
CA LEU A 158 -38.39 76.04 72.97
C LEU A 158 -38.20 74.52 73.09
N ARG A 159 -39.13 73.80 73.72
CA ARG A 159 -39.12 72.33 73.75
C ARG A 159 -39.28 71.72 72.37
N MET A 160 -40.19 72.25 71.54
CA MET A 160 -40.32 71.80 70.15
C MET A 160 -39.07 72.12 69.32
N MET A 161 -38.45 73.29 69.49
CA MET A 161 -37.18 73.62 68.83
C MET A 161 -36.05 72.68 69.24
N ASN A 162 -35.93 72.36 70.54
CA ASN A 162 -34.96 71.39 71.01
C ASN A 162 -35.22 69.97 70.47
N VAL A 163 -36.48 69.57 70.30
CA VAL A 163 -36.84 68.29 69.67
C VAL A 163 -36.49 68.32 68.17
N ILE A 164 -36.75 69.43 67.48
CA ILE A 164 -36.34 69.61 66.06
C ILE A 164 -34.81 69.55 65.93
N ASP A 165 -34.07 70.17 66.84
CA ASP A 165 -32.61 70.15 66.83
C ASP A 165 -32.06 68.76 67.21
N ALA A 166 -32.71 68.04 68.13
CA ALA A 166 -32.41 66.64 68.40
C ALA A 166 -32.63 65.76 67.16
N ILE A 167 -33.77 65.89 66.48
CA ILE A 167 -34.07 65.17 65.23
C ILE A 167 -33.06 65.54 64.14
N ARG A 168 -32.66 66.81 64.00
CA ARG A 168 -31.62 67.22 63.05
C ARG A 168 -30.25 66.62 63.38
N SER A 169 -29.88 66.57 64.66
CA SER A 169 -28.63 65.97 65.11
C SER A 169 -28.61 64.45 64.88
N GLU A 170 -29.76 63.79 65.06
CA GLU A 170 -29.94 62.35 64.81
C GLU A 170 -29.97 62.02 63.32
N ASN A 171 -30.60 62.88 62.50
CA ASN A 171 -30.52 62.77 61.05
C ASN A 171 -29.07 62.97 60.56
N ARG A 172 -28.30 63.88 61.17
CA ARG A 172 -26.89 64.11 60.80
C ARG A 172 -25.98 62.95 61.23
N SER A 173 -26.22 62.34 62.39
CA SER A 173 -25.49 61.14 62.81
C SER A 173 -25.87 59.93 61.96
N SER A 174 -27.14 59.82 61.55
CA SER A 174 -27.63 58.81 60.61
C SER A 174 -26.97 58.94 59.24
N THR A 175 -26.92 60.14 58.66
CA THR A 175 -26.22 60.36 57.37
C THR A 175 -24.73 60.07 57.47
N GLN A 176 -24.08 60.44 58.58
CA GLN A 176 -22.66 60.12 58.81
C GLN A 176 -22.41 58.62 58.98
N CYS A 177 -23.36 57.89 59.57
CA CYS A 177 -23.32 56.43 59.65
C CYS A 177 -23.47 55.80 58.26
N LEU A 178 -24.39 56.31 57.45
CA LEU A 178 -24.59 55.86 56.06
C LEU A 178 -23.36 56.10 55.19
N GLU A 179 -22.68 57.25 55.30
CA GLU A 179 -21.42 57.50 54.58
C GLU A 179 -20.30 56.54 55.00
N ARG A 180 -20.20 56.21 56.30
CA ARG A 180 -19.25 55.20 56.80
C ARG A 180 -19.56 53.80 56.27
N LEU A 181 -20.84 53.44 56.21
CA LEU A 181 -21.26 52.16 55.62
C LEU A 181 -20.98 52.14 54.11
N GLN A 182 -21.22 53.23 53.39
CA GLN A 182 -20.93 53.34 51.96
C GLN A 182 -19.43 53.17 51.68
N THR A 183 -18.57 53.90 52.39
CA THR A 183 -17.11 53.78 52.26
C THR A 183 -16.61 52.37 52.62
N PHE A 184 -17.19 51.74 53.65
CA PHE A 184 -16.87 50.35 53.99
C PHE A 184 -17.27 49.37 52.88
N VAL A 185 -18.44 49.56 52.26
CA VAL A 185 -18.90 48.78 51.11
C VAL A 185 -17.97 48.96 49.91
N ASP A 186 -17.57 50.19 49.59
CA ASP A 186 -16.67 50.48 48.47
C ASP A 186 -15.29 49.83 48.66
N VAL A 187 -14.73 49.91 49.88
CA VAL A 187 -13.47 49.25 50.25
C VAL A 187 -13.59 47.72 50.17
N HIS A 188 -14.71 47.16 50.64
CA HIS A 188 -14.96 45.73 50.51
C HIS A 188 -15.13 45.29 49.05
N GLN A 189 -15.76 46.10 48.19
CA GLN A 189 -15.88 45.82 46.77
C GLN A 189 -14.51 45.84 46.07
N ASP A 190 -13.64 46.79 46.38
CA ASP A 190 -12.26 46.82 45.88
C ASP A 190 -11.42 45.62 46.39
N HIS A 191 -11.59 45.24 47.65
CA HIS A 191 -10.94 44.04 48.18
C HIS A 191 -11.43 42.76 47.47
N LEU A 192 -12.74 42.66 47.22
CA LEU A 192 -13.32 41.54 46.47
C LEU A 192 -12.87 41.52 45.01
N SER A 193 -12.70 42.68 44.35
CA SER A 193 -12.20 42.76 42.98
C SER A 193 -10.75 42.26 42.89
N LYS A 194 -9.90 42.64 43.85
CA LYS A 194 -8.51 42.15 43.98
C LYS A 194 -8.43 40.65 44.24
N ILE A 195 -9.33 40.10 45.07
CA ILE A 195 -9.42 38.64 45.27
C ILE A 195 -9.81 37.94 43.97
N LYS A 196 -10.81 38.45 43.26
CA LYS A 196 -11.23 37.89 41.97
C LYS A 196 -10.09 37.91 40.94
N GLU A 197 -9.35 39.02 40.86
CA GLU A 197 -8.22 39.14 39.96
C GLU A 197 -7.08 38.17 40.35
N ARG A 198 -6.79 38.04 41.64
CA ARG A 198 -5.81 37.07 42.15
C ARG A 198 -6.20 35.64 41.79
N GLU A 199 -7.46 35.25 42.02
CA GLU A 199 -7.95 33.91 41.67
C GLU A 199 -7.97 33.68 40.15
N SER A 200 -8.33 34.69 39.36
CA SER A 200 -8.27 34.62 37.89
C SER A 200 -6.83 34.38 37.40
N ARG A 201 -5.85 35.12 37.94
CA ARG A 201 -4.42 34.93 37.63
C ARG A 201 -3.92 33.56 38.09
N ARG A 202 -4.36 33.09 39.27
CA ARG A 202 -4.01 31.76 39.79
C ARG A 202 -4.50 30.65 38.86
N LEU A 203 -5.77 30.69 38.46
CA LEU A 203 -6.35 29.74 37.50
C LEU A 203 -5.62 29.80 36.15
N ARG A 204 -5.23 31.00 35.70
CA ARG A 204 -4.45 31.15 34.47
C ARG A 204 -3.08 30.47 34.57
N VAL A 205 -2.37 30.64 35.68
CA VAL A 205 -1.07 29.97 35.92
C VAL A 205 -1.24 28.45 35.94
N GLU A 206 -2.29 27.95 36.59
CA GLU A 206 -2.56 26.51 36.66
C GLU A 206 -2.88 25.92 35.28
N SER A 207 -3.70 26.62 34.49
CA SER A 207 -3.97 26.26 33.09
C SER A 207 -2.69 26.24 32.24
N LEU A 208 -1.82 27.24 32.39
CA LEU A 208 -0.53 27.30 31.67
C LEU A 208 0.41 26.16 32.08
N ARG A 209 0.45 25.79 33.37
CA ARG A 209 1.23 24.64 33.85
C ARG A 209 0.73 23.34 33.25
N GLN A 210 -0.59 23.14 33.19
CA GLN A 210 -1.19 21.97 32.53
C GLN A 210 -0.85 21.93 31.03
N GLN A 211 -0.89 23.07 30.34
CA GLN A 211 -0.50 23.16 28.93
C GLN A 211 1.00 22.86 28.72
N LEU A 212 1.87 23.36 29.59
CA LEU A 212 3.30 23.05 29.53
C LEU A 212 3.55 21.55 29.75
N GLN A 213 2.89 20.96 30.75
CA GLN A 213 3.03 19.53 31.06
C GLN A 213 2.55 18.66 29.89
N SER A 214 1.42 18.99 29.27
CA SER A 214 0.94 18.24 28.10
C SER A 214 1.87 18.38 26.90
N GLN A 215 2.45 19.57 26.69
CA GLN A 215 3.45 19.79 25.65
C GLN A 215 4.74 18.99 25.89
N LEU A 216 5.22 18.91 27.13
CA LEU A 216 6.40 18.13 27.48
C LEU A 216 6.21 16.64 27.19
N ILE A 217 5.05 16.08 27.55
CA ILE A 217 4.72 14.67 27.27
C ILE A 217 4.73 14.41 25.75
N VAL A 218 4.10 15.29 24.97
CA VAL A 218 4.08 15.17 23.51
C VAL A 218 5.48 15.29 22.90
N TYR A 219 6.31 16.20 23.43
CA TYR A 219 7.69 16.35 23.00
C TYR A 219 8.52 15.09 23.27
N GLU A 220 8.41 14.53 24.48
CA GLU A 220 9.11 13.30 24.87
C GLU A 220 8.71 12.11 23.99
N GLN A 221 7.41 11.96 23.72
CA GLN A 221 6.93 10.93 22.79
C GLN A 221 7.51 11.11 21.38
N ARG A 222 7.49 12.34 20.85
CA ARG A 222 8.08 12.63 19.52
C ARG A 222 9.58 12.37 19.48
N PHE A 223 10.29 12.72 20.56
CA PHE A 223 11.72 12.48 20.68
C PHE A 223 12.04 10.98 20.66
N ASN A 224 11.29 10.18 21.42
CA ASN A 224 11.45 8.73 21.43
C ASN A 224 11.14 8.12 20.05
N SER A 225 10.03 8.51 19.41
CA SER A 225 9.71 8.07 18.05
C SER A 225 10.76 8.47 17.01
N TYR A 226 11.39 9.64 17.17
CA TYR A 226 12.48 10.07 16.31
C TYR A 226 13.72 9.19 16.50
N GLN A 227 14.09 8.89 17.74
CA GLN A 227 15.23 8.01 18.03
C GLN A 227 15.02 6.59 17.51
N GLU A 228 13.83 6.01 17.68
CA GLU A 228 13.50 4.69 17.12
C GLU A 228 13.61 4.68 15.59
N ARG A 229 13.06 5.71 14.94
CA ARG A 229 13.15 5.85 13.48
C ARG A 229 14.59 6.00 13.00
N GLN A 230 15.42 6.72 13.75
CA GLN A 230 16.83 6.89 13.43
C GLN A 230 17.61 5.56 13.53
N LYS A 231 17.33 4.75 14.55
CA LYS A 231 17.91 3.40 14.69
C LYS A 231 17.49 2.49 13.54
N LEU A 232 16.19 2.43 13.24
CA LEU A 232 15.65 1.65 12.13
C LEU A 232 16.25 2.07 10.79
N PHE A 233 16.45 3.37 10.59
CA PHE A 233 17.08 3.88 9.38
C PHE A 233 18.54 3.41 9.26
N GLU A 234 19.32 3.48 10.34
CA GLU A 234 20.73 3.04 10.31
C GLU A 234 20.85 1.53 10.10
N GLU A 235 19.99 0.73 10.75
CA GLU A 235 19.91 -0.72 10.51
C GLU A 235 19.58 -1.02 9.04
N ARG A 236 18.58 -0.31 8.48
CA ARG A 236 18.18 -0.50 7.09
C ARG A 236 19.27 -0.09 6.12
N LYS A 237 19.99 1.00 6.40
CA LYS A 237 21.13 1.47 5.62
C LYS A 237 22.24 0.41 5.61
N ASN A 238 22.62 -0.11 6.79
CA ASN A 238 23.64 -1.16 6.90
C ASN A 238 23.24 -2.44 6.16
N GLN A 239 21.97 -2.84 6.24
CA GLN A 239 21.44 -3.97 5.48
C GLN A 239 21.55 -3.74 3.96
N LEU A 240 21.18 -2.55 3.49
CA LEU A 240 21.26 -2.21 2.06
C LEU A 240 22.70 -2.18 1.56
N GLU A 241 23.63 -1.63 2.34
CA GLU A 241 25.06 -1.64 2.02
C GLU A 241 25.58 -3.08 1.92
N HIS A 242 25.26 -3.94 2.89
CA HIS A 242 25.64 -5.34 2.85
C HIS A 242 25.08 -6.07 1.61
N ASN A 243 23.80 -5.88 1.32
CA ASN A 243 23.16 -6.47 0.14
C ASN A 243 23.79 -5.98 -1.17
N LEU A 244 24.18 -4.70 -1.23
CA LEU A 244 24.87 -4.13 -2.39
C LEU A 244 26.24 -4.78 -2.59
N TYR A 245 27.02 -4.97 -1.52
CA TYR A 245 28.30 -5.69 -1.60
C TYR A 245 28.12 -7.14 -2.07
N GLN A 246 27.10 -7.85 -1.55
CA GLN A 246 26.79 -9.20 -2.01
C GLN A 246 26.41 -9.26 -3.50
N LEU A 247 25.58 -8.32 -3.96
CA LEU A 247 25.15 -8.24 -5.36
C LEU A 247 26.33 -7.96 -6.30
N ILE A 248 27.25 -7.06 -5.93
CA ILE A 248 28.46 -6.78 -6.71
C ILE A 248 29.30 -8.06 -6.85
N HIS A 249 29.56 -8.75 -5.73
CA HIS A 249 30.35 -9.98 -5.76
C HIS A 249 29.68 -11.07 -6.61
N GLN A 250 28.37 -11.23 -6.53
CA GLN A 250 27.63 -12.16 -7.39
C GLN A 250 27.74 -11.78 -8.87
N HIS A 251 27.68 -10.49 -9.21
CA HIS A 251 27.83 -10.03 -10.58
C HIS A 251 29.22 -10.33 -11.14
N GLU A 252 30.27 -10.07 -10.36
CA GLU A 252 31.66 -10.38 -10.73
C GLU A 252 31.88 -11.88 -10.95
N GLN A 253 31.26 -12.74 -10.12
CA GLN A 253 31.29 -14.19 -10.32
C GLN A 253 30.64 -14.60 -11.65
N ILE A 254 29.47 -14.02 -11.97
CA ILE A 254 28.78 -14.31 -13.23
C ILE A 254 29.64 -13.89 -14.42
N ASP A 255 30.25 -12.71 -14.38
CA ASP A 255 31.14 -12.22 -15.43
C ASP A 255 32.34 -13.15 -15.63
N PHE A 256 32.92 -13.66 -14.54
CA PHE A 256 33.97 -14.67 -14.60
C PHE A 256 33.50 -15.94 -15.33
N TYR A 257 32.32 -16.47 -14.99
CA TYR A 257 31.76 -17.65 -15.66
C TYR A 257 31.46 -17.40 -17.14
N ILE A 258 30.90 -16.24 -17.50
CA ILE A 258 30.64 -15.85 -18.89
C ILE A 258 31.95 -15.82 -19.68
N ASN A 259 33.01 -15.23 -19.12
CA ASN A 259 34.32 -15.18 -19.77
C ASN A 259 34.91 -16.58 -19.97
N HIS A 260 34.83 -17.44 -18.96
CA HIS A 260 35.30 -18.83 -19.06
C HIS A 260 34.53 -19.63 -20.13
N LEU A 261 33.20 -19.49 -20.18
CA LEU A 261 32.37 -20.11 -21.20
C LEU A 261 32.72 -19.62 -22.61
N ASN A 262 32.92 -18.31 -22.77
CA ASN A 262 33.34 -17.73 -24.05
C ASN A 262 34.71 -18.25 -24.50
N GLN A 263 35.67 -18.38 -23.58
CA GLN A 263 36.97 -18.94 -23.87
C GLN A 263 36.84 -20.41 -24.33
N SER A 264 36.06 -21.22 -23.62
CA SER A 264 35.80 -22.62 -23.96
C SER A 264 35.10 -22.77 -25.32
N LYS A 265 34.19 -21.85 -25.64
CA LYS A 265 33.53 -21.79 -26.96
C LYS A 265 34.53 -21.46 -28.07
N CYS A 266 35.44 -20.52 -27.85
CA CYS A 266 36.49 -20.18 -28.81
C CYS A 266 37.43 -21.38 -29.05
N THR A 267 37.90 -22.05 -27.99
CA THR A 267 38.79 -23.21 -28.14
C THR A 267 38.09 -24.36 -28.87
N LEU A 268 36.82 -24.65 -28.57
CA LEU A 268 36.03 -25.63 -29.32
C LEU A 268 35.92 -25.26 -30.80
N HIS A 269 35.67 -23.98 -31.09
CA HIS A 269 35.58 -23.52 -32.47
C HIS A 269 36.91 -23.67 -33.22
N ASP A 270 38.04 -23.32 -32.59
CA ASP A 270 39.37 -23.50 -33.16
C ASP A 270 39.68 -24.99 -33.40
N LEU A 271 39.37 -25.87 -32.45
CA LEU A 271 39.53 -27.31 -32.60
C LEU A 271 38.71 -27.88 -33.76
N ILE A 272 37.45 -27.44 -33.91
CA ILE A 272 36.60 -27.82 -35.05
C ILE A 272 37.23 -27.36 -36.37
N GLN A 273 37.85 -26.19 -36.43
CA GLN A 273 38.54 -25.73 -37.64
C GLN A 273 39.76 -26.60 -37.96
N VAL A 274 40.55 -26.96 -36.95
CA VAL A 274 41.70 -27.85 -37.12
C VAL A 274 41.27 -29.23 -37.61
N ILE A 275 40.20 -29.80 -37.05
CA ILE A 275 39.66 -31.10 -37.47
C ILE A 275 39.17 -31.03 -38.92
N ASN A 276 38.36 -30.03 -39.28
CA ASN A 276 37.87 -29.86 -40.65
C ASN A 276 39.03 -29.68 -41.65
N PHE A 277 40.07 -28.95 -41.27
CA PHE A 277 41.25 -28.77 -42.10
C PHE A 277 42.00 -30.09 -42.32
N ARG A 278 42.19 -30.88 -41.25
CA ARG A 278 42.83 -32.20 -41.36
C ARG A 278 42.01 -33.19 -42.19
N GLN A 279 40.70 -33.25 -41.99
CA GLN A 279 39.80 -34.09 -42.79
C GLN A 279 39.89 -33.71 -44.27
N LYS A 280 39.88 -32.41 -44.59
CA LYS A 280 40.11 -31.91 -45.96
C LYS A 280 41.44 -32.36 -46.53
N ASN A 281 42.53 -32.19 -45.81
CA ASN A 281 43.86 -32.57 -46.29
C ASN A 281 43.97 -34.08 -46.54
N ILE A 282 43.42 -34.91 -45.66
CA ILE A 282 43.42 -36.37 -45.85
C ILE A 282 42.61 -36.74 -47.09
N VAL A 283 41.41 -36.19 -47.27
CA VAL A 283 40.59 -36.45 -48.45
C VAL A 283 41.31 -35.96 -49.73
N HIS A 284 42.02 -34.84 -49.66
CA HIS A 284 42.83 -34.31 -50.76
C HIS A 284 44.01 -35.24 -51.11
N GLU A 285 44.76 -35.73 -50.11
CA GLU A 285 45.86 -36.67 -50.31
C GLU A 285 45.35 -37.99 -50.91
N ILE A 286 44.25 -38.54 -50.40
CA ILE A 286 43.65 -39.77 -50.93
C ILE A 286 43.18 -39.56 -52.37
N TYR A 287 42.53 -38.42 -52.66
CA TYR A 287 42.13 -38.05 -54.01
C TYR A 287 43.32 -37.98 -54.97
N HIS A 288 44.40 -37.30 -54.60
CA HIS A 288 45.54 -37.11 -55.50
C HIS A 288 46.45 -38.35 -55.64
N TYR A 289 46.64 -39.13 -54.58
CA TYR A 289 47.62 -40.24 -54.57
C TYR A 289 47.00 -41.63 -54.78
N ILE A 290 45.74 -41.85 -54.39
CA ILE A 290 45.11 -43.19 -54.42
C ILE A 290 44.01 -43.27 -55.47
N TYR A 291 43.12 -42.28 -55.53
CA TYR A 291 41.97 -42.25 -56.45
C TYR A 291 41.96 -41.01 -57.35
N PRO A 292 43.01 -40.78 -58.18
CA PRO A 292 43.04 -39.63 -59.06
C PRO A 292 41.90 -39.73 -60.08
N ILE A 293 41.05 -38.70 -60.13
CA ILE A 293 39.98 -38.58 -61.12
C ILE A 293 40.39 -37.55 -62.17
N ILE A 294 40.64 -38.01 -63.39
CA ILE A 294 40.98 -37.17 -64.54
C ILE A 294 39.75 -37.12 -65.44
N GLY A 295 39.32 -35.92 -65.80
CA GLY A 295 38.23 -35.72 -66.75
C GLY A 295 38.66 -34.79 -67.87
N ASP A 296 38.41 -35.20 -69.11
CA ASP A 296 38.65 -34.39 -70.31
C ASP A 296 37.43 -33.50 -70.64
N ASP A 297 37.63 -32.46 -71.46
CA ASP A 297 36.57 -31.52 -71.89
C ASP A 297 35.40 -32.22 -72.64
N ASN A 298 35.62 -33.46 -73.11
CA ASN A 298 34.62 -34.29 -73.78
C ASN A 298 33.73 -35.09 -72.81
N ASP A 299 33.73 -34.77 -71.51
CA ASP A 299 32.90 -35.45 -70.49
C ASP A 299 33.30 -36.94 -70.30
N GLU A 300 34.49 -37.34 -70.79
CA GLU A 300 35.13 -38.63 -70.51
C GLU A 300 35.89 -38.57 -69.18
N TYR A 301 35.54 -39.43 -68.23
CA TYR A 301 36.16 -39.48 -66.91
C TYR A 301 36.89 -40.81 -66.68
N SER A 302 38.03 -40.74 -66.00
CA SER A 302 38.79 -41.90 -65.54
C SER A 302 39.14 -41.77 -64.06
N ILE A 303 39.14 -42.89 -63.35
CA ILE A 303 39.55 -43.00 -61.94
C ILE A 303 40.68 -44.01 -61.83
N ALA A 304 41.79 -43.60 -61.19
CA ALA A 304 42.99 -44.45 -61.07
C ALA A 304 43.45 -45.04 -62.42
N ASN A 305 43.41 -44.22 -63.48
CA ASN A 305 43.71 -44.57 -64.87
C ASN A 305 42.75 -45.57 -65.55
N VAL A 306 41.61 -45.90 -64.93
CA VAL A 306 40.55 -46.71 -65.55
C VAL A 306 39.44 -45.80 -66.07
N LYS A 307 39.16 -45.87 -67.38
CA LYS A 307 38.07 -45.10 -67.99
C LYS A 307 36.72 -45.64 -67.54
N LEU A 308 35.81 -44.75 -67.15
CA LEU A 308 34.40 -45.08 -66.96
C LEU A 308 33.62 -44.43 -68.11
N PRO A 309 33.27 -45.16 -69.16
CA PRO A 309 32.48 -44.58 -70.23
C PRO A 309 31.04 -44.30 -69.71
N GLN A 310 30.37 -43.27 -70.21
CA GLN A 310 29.07 -42.85 -69.65
C GLN A 310 27.96 -43.86 -69.99
N ALA A 311 27.09 -44.22 -69.04
CA ALA A 311 26.04 -45.24 -69.21
C ALA A 311 25.05 -45.02 -70.38
N GLU A 312 25.10 -43.88 -71.06
CA GLU A 312 24.19 -43.46 -72.15
C GLU A 312 24.76 -43.67 -73.56
N ASP A 313 26.03 -44.06 -73.71
CA ASP A 313 26.61 -44.28 -75.03
C ASP A 313 25.96 -45.50 -75.71
N LYS A 314 25.15 -45.27 -76.76
CA LYS A 314 24.43 -46.33 -77.52
C LYS A 314 25.36 -47.40 -78.13
N THR A 315 26.67 -47.14 -78.15
CA THR A 315 27.75 -48.06 -78.53
C THR A 315 28.09 -49.10 -77.45
N TYR A 316 27.66 -48.89 -76.20
CA TYR A 316 27.82 -49.86 -75.10
C TYR A 316 27.08 -51.16 -75.34
N GLN A 317 25.85 -51.08 -75.83
CA GLN A 317 25.02 -52.27 -76.04
C GLN A 317 25.46 -53.10 -77.25
N THR A 318 26.23 -52.50 -78.17
CA THR A 318 26.62 -53.12 -79.45
C THR A 318 28.09 -53.55 -79.53
N SER A 319 28.95 -53.19 -78.57
CA SER A 319 30.39 -53.53 -78.58
C SER A 319 30.98 -53.79 -77.18
N MET A 320 30.26 -54.55 -76.36
CA MET A 320 30.70 -54.92 -75.01
C MET A 320 31.64 -56.14 -75.08
N THR A 321 32.95 -55.91 -75.01
CA THR A 321 33.92 -56.99 -74.77
C THR A 321 33.97 -57.29 -73.27
N ARG A 322 34.25 -58.55 -72.89
CA ARG A 322 34.47 -58.96 -71.47
C ARG A 322 35.55 -58.13 -70.76
N GLU A 323 36.44 -57.51 -71.52
CA GLU A 323 37.49 -56.62 -70.99
C GLU A 323 36.90 -55.28 -70.53
N ARG A 324 35.99 -54.68 -71.30
CA ARG A 324 35.32 -53.42 -70.93
C ARG A 324 34.36 -53.58 -69.75
N GLU A 325 33.70 -54.73 -69.60
CA GLU A 325 32.87 -55.04 -68.41
C GLU A 325 33.69 -54.97 -67.12
N LYS A 326 34.90 -55.55 -67.14
CA LYS A 326 35.83 -55.55 -66.00
C LYS A 326 36.41 -54.17 -65.71
N GLU A 327 36.67 -53.37 -66.75
CA GLU A 327 37.09 -51.98 -66.58
C GLU A 327 36.01 -51.14 -65.88
N VAL A 328 34.75 -51.27 -66.31
CA VAL A 328 33.61 -50.59 -65.68
C VAL A 328 33.40 -51.05 -64.24
N GLU A 329 33.49 -52.36 -63.99
CA GLU A 329 33.41 -52.94 -62.65
C GLU A 329 34.53 -52.40 -61.74
N ALA A 330 35.78 -52.36 -62.23
CA ALA A 330 36.91 -51.82 -61.49
C ALA A 330 36.75 -50.32 -61.19
N ALA A 331 36.33 -49.52 -62.18
CA ALA A 331 36.12 -48.08 -62.00
C ALA A 331 35.01 -47.78 -60.99
N ILE A 332 33.89 -48.51 -61.04
CA ILE A 332 32.80 -48.35 -60.07
C ILE A 332 33.21 -48.85 -58.69
N GLY A 333 34.00 -49.92 -58.62
CA GLY A 333 34.56 -50.41 -57.36
C GLY A 333 35.46 -49.38 -56.69
N TYR A 334 36.31 -48.69 -57.46
CA TYR A 334 37.10 -47.57 -56.96
C TYR A 334 36.22 -46.40 -56.49
N CYS A 335 35.14 -46.07 -57.22
CA CYS A 335 34.19 -45.03 -56.79
C CYS A 335 33.51 -45.39 -55.47
N ALA A 336 32.97 -46.61 -55.36
CA ALA A 336 32.28 -47.09 -54.17
C ALA A 336 33.23 -47.12 -52.96
N HIS A 337 34.46 -47.59 -53.14
CA HIS A 337 35.48 -47.61 -52.09
C HIS A 337 35.88 -46.20 -51.66
N PHE A 338 36.03 -45.28 -52.60
CA PHE A 338 36.37 -43.90 -52.28
C PHE A 338 35.24 -43.19 -51.52
N VAL A 339 33.98 -43.36 -51.93
CA VAL A 339 32.80 -42.84 -51.22
C VAL A 339 32.71 -43.40 -49.79
N PHE A 340 32.99 -44.69 -49.62
CA PHE A 340 33.08 -45.31 -48.30
C PHE A 340 34.18 -44.68 -47.44
N ILE A 341 35.40 -44.53 -47.98
CA ILE A 341 36.51 -43.90 -47.25
C ILE A 341 36.19 -42.46 -46.85
N ILE A 342 35.63 -41.66 -47.76
CA ILE A 342 35.23 -40.28 -47.46
C ILE A 342 34.20 -40.27 -46.33
N SER A 343 33.19 -41.15 -46.38
CA SER A 343 32.19 -41.30 -45.31
C SER A 343 32.84 -41.59 -43.95
N GLN A 344 33.82 -42.50 -43.89
CA GLN A 344 34.53 -42.83 -42.65
C GLN A 344 35.33 -41.65 -42.10
N PHE A 345 36.13 -40.98 -42.94
CA PHE A 345 36.93 -39.82 -42.50
C PHE A 345 36.08 -38.61 -42.12
N MET A 346 34.96 -38.41 -42.80
CA MET A 346 34.01 -37.34 -42.53
C MET A 346 33.02 -37.67 -41.40
N GLN A 347 33.03 -38.92 -40.91
CA GLN A 347 32.09 -39.43 -39.90
C GLN A 347 30.62 -39.22 -40.32
N ILE A 348 30.31 -39.40 -41.60
CA ILE A 348 28.96 -39.29 -42.15
C ILE A 348 28.46 -40.70 -42.45
N PRO A 349 27.45 -41.24 -41.74
CA PRO A 349 26.90 -42.54 -42.07
C PRO A 349 26.21 -42.49 -43.44
N LEU A 350 26.60 -43.39 -44.34
CA LEU A 350 25.95 -43.51 -45.65
C LEU A 350 24.50 -43.98 -45.48
N ARG A 351 23.59 -43.40 -46.25
CA ARG A 351 22.18 -43.82 -46.26
C ARG A 351 22.03 -45.20 -46.89
N PHE A 352 22.84 -45.51 -47.89
CA PHE A 352 22.86 -46.80 -48.57
C PHE A 352 24.21 -47.50 -48.31
N PRO A 353 24.32 -48.38 -47.30
CA PRO A 353 25.58 -49.00 -46.94
C PRO A 353 26.20 -49.78 -48.11
N ILE A 354 27.53 -49.67 -48.22
CA ILE A 354 28.34 -50.36 -49.22
C ILE A 354 29.14 -51.44 -48.50
N GLU A 355 29.03 -52.68 -48.96
CA GLU A 355 29.76 -53.82 -48.38
C GLU A 355 30.85 -54.30 -49.34
N PHE A 356 32.08 -54.36 -48.82
CA PHE A 356 33.26 -54.85 -49.54
C PHE A 356 33.54 -56.29 -49.11
N TYR A 357 33.21 -57.24 -49.96
CA TYR A 357 33.56 -58.64 -49.77
C TYR A 357 34.73 -58.94 -50.70
N GLY A 358 35.93 -59.18 -50.16
CA GLY A 358 37.18 -59.17 -50.95
C GLY A 358 37.18 -59.98 -52.27
N THR A 359 36.42 -61.07 -52.36
CA THR A 359 36.28 -61.90 -53.58
C THR A 359 34.91 -61.79 -54.27
N SER A 360 33.95 -61.10 -53.67
CA SER A 360 32.58 -60.97 -54.20
C SER A 360 32.36 -59.57 -54.76
N PRO A 361 31.46 -59.42 -55.73
CA PRO A 361 31.13 -58.12 -56.27
C PRO A 361 30.61 -57.17 -55.17
N ILE A 362 31.00 -55.90 -55.27
CA ILE A 362 30.58 -54.86 -54.33
C ILE A 362 29.06 -54.69 -54.42
N LYS A 363 28.41 -54.67 -53.26
CA LYS A 363 26.96 -54.50 -53.16
C LYS A 363 26.61 -53.23 -52.37
N ILE A 364 25.53 -52.60 -52.78
CA ILE A 364 24.91 -51.47 -52.09
C ILE A 364 23.50 -51.86 -51.64
N TYR A 365 23.12 -51.42 -50.45
CA TYR A 365 21.89 -51.84 -49.79
C TYR A 365 20.87 -50.70 -49.68
N ASP A 366 19.64 -50.93 -50.15
CA ASP A 366 18.46 -50.14 -49.80
C ASP A 366 17.52 -50.98 -48.93
N TYR A 367 17.64 -50.83 -47.61
CA TYR A 367 16.78 -51.51 -46.63
C TYR A 367 15.31 -51.10 -46.70
N SER A 368 14.96 -50.10 -47.51
CA SER A 368 13.56 -49.72 -47.76
C SER A 368 12.83 -50.74 -48.65
N LEU A 369 13.56 -51.62 -49.33
CA LEU A 369 13.04 -52.63 -50.25
C LEU A 369 13.18 -54.05 -49.67
N GLN A 370 12.23 -54.94 -50.00
CA GLN A 370 12.20 -56.35 -49.53
C GLN A 370 13.39 -57.18 -50.06
N SER A 371 13.89 -56.84 -51.24
CA SER A 371 15.14 -57.37 -51.82
C SER A 371 16.05 -56.18 -52.07
N GLY A 372 16.67 -55.70 -50.99
CA GLY A 372 17.40 -54.44 -50.98
C GLY A 372 18.84 -54.50 -51.47
N GLU A 373 19.32 -55.64 -51.97
CA GLU A 373 20.72 -55.78 -52.41
C GLU A 373 20.87 -55.47 -53.89
N PHE A 374 21.76 -54.53 -54.23
CA PHE A 374 22.05 -54.16 -55.61
C PHE A 374 23.55 -54.27 -55.87
N ALA A 375 23.90 -55.00 -56.92
CA ALA A 375 25.29 -55.20 -57.26
C ALA A 375 25.83 -54.06 -58.12
N LEU A 376 27.04 -53.60 -57.81
CA LEU A 376 27.70 -52.47 -58.48
C LEU A 376 28.61 -52.93 -59.63
N TYR A 377 28.20 -53.96 -60.37
CA TYR A 377 28.87 -54.44 -61.57
C TYR A 377 27.86 -54.66 -62.70
N PRO A 378 28.26 -54.46 -63.96
CA PRO A 378 27.41 -54.76 -65.11
C PRO A 378 27.16 -56.27 -65.18
N SER A 379 26.00 -56.71 -64.69
CA SER A 379 25.52 -58.10 -64.77
C SER A 379 24.53 -58.27 -65.94
N TYR A 380 23.96 -59.46 -66.10
CA TYR A 380 22.91 -59.74 -67.10
C TYR A 380 21.68 -58.83 -66.97
N ASP A 381 21.43 -58.31 -65.77
CA ASP A 381 20.35 -57.35 -65.51
C ASP A 381 20.90 -55.92 -65.36
N MET A 382 20.91 -55.17 -66.45
CA MET A 382 21.36 -53.78 -66.46
C MET A 382 20.52 -52.85 -65.59
N ASN A 383 19.26 -53.20 -65.29
CA ASN A 383 18.38 -52.33 -64.51
C ASN A 383 18.76 -52.34 -63.03
N THR A 384 19.14 -53.49 -62.47
CA THR A 384 19.63 -53.59 -61.09
C THR A 384 20.95 -52.86 -60.91
N PHE A 385 21.84 -52.95 -61.89
CA PHE A 385 23.10 -52.21 -61.93
C PHE A 385 22.88 -50.68 -62.00
N GLN A 386 22.00 -50.21 -62.91
CA GLN A 386 21.66 -48.79 -63.01
C GLN A 386 21.01 -48.25 -61.72
N TYR A 387 20.18 -49.05 -61.05
CA TYR A 387 19.61 -48.69 -59.76
C TYR A 387 20.67 -48.62 -58.66
N GLY A 388 21.60 -49.58 -58.61
CA GLY A 388 22.75 -49.53 -57.69
C GLY A 388 23.61 -48.27 -57.89
N LEU A 389 23.86 -47.88 -59.14
CA LEU A 389 24.58 -46.65 -59.48
C LEU A 389 23.82 -45.40 -59.02
N TYR A 390 22.49 -45.40 -59.16
CA TYR A 390 21.63 -44.33 -58.66
C TYR A 390 21.73 -44.20 -57.13
N LEU A 391 21.69 -45.31 -56.39
CA LEU A 391 21.87 -45.31 -54.93
C LEU A 391 23.23 -44.74 -54.53
N LEU A 392 24.31 -45.15 -55.21
CA LEU A 392 25.65 -44.63 -54.96
C LEU A 392 25.73 -43.11 -55.18
N ASN A 393 25.09 -42.59 -56.24
CA ASN A 393 25.02 -41.15 -56.49
C ASN A 393 24.15 -40.39 -55.48
N ARG A 394 23.15 -41.05 -54.88
CA ARG A 394 22.36 -40.47 -53.80
C ARG A 394 23.19 -40.29 -52.53
N ASP A 395 24.07 -41.25 -52.25
CA ASP A 395 25.07 -41.14 -51.17
C ASP A 395 26.12 -40.07 -51.46
N ILE A 396 26.60 -39.95 -52.71
CA ILE A 396 27.45 -38.81 -53.11
C ILE A 396 26.72 -37.49 -52.85
N GLY A 397 25.44 -37.39 -53.23
CA GLY A 397 24.62 -36.21 -52.95
C GLY A 397 24.43 -35.93 -51.45
N GLN A 398 24.33 -36.96 -50.62
CA GLN A 398 24.33 -36.82 -49.16
C GLN A 398 25.66 -36.24 -48.68
N LEU A 399 26.79 -36.77 -49.15
CA LEU A 399 28.11 -36.26 -48.81
C LEU A 399 28.26 -34.79 -49.24
N MET A 400 27.80 -34.41 -50.44
CA MET A 400 27.80 -33.00 -50.90
C MET A 400 27.04 -32.09 -49.93
N TYR A 401 25.84 -32.50 -49.51
CA TYR A 401 25.02 -31.73 -48.57
C TYR A 401 25.71 -31.54 -47.21
N HIS A 402 26.22 -32.62 -46.63
CA HIS A 402 26.90 -32.57 -45.33
C HIS A 402 28.23 -31.81 -45.38
N CYS A 403 28.93 -31.87 -46.52
CA CYS A 403 30.15 -31.12 -46.77
C CYS A 403 29.91 -29.62 -47.07
N ARG A 404 28.64 -29.16 -47.03
CA ARG A 404 28.20 -27.78 -47.34
C ARG A 404 28.55 -27.34 -48.77
N VAL A 405 28.57 -28.30 -49.69
CA VAL A 405 28.69 -28.04 -51.12
C VAL A 405 27.33 -27.55 -51.63
N GLY A 406 27.31 -26.38 -52.27
CA GLY A 406 26.06 -25.66 -52.61
C GLY A 406 25.24 -26.29 -53.74
N THR A 407 25.77 -27.32 -54.41
CA THR A 407 25.11 -28.00 -55.52
C THR A 407 24.84 -29.45 -55.17
N ARG A 408 23.68 -29.96 -55.59
CA ARG A 408 23.40 -31.40 -55.63
C ARG A 408 23.83 -31.97 -56.98
N PRO A 409 24.06 -33.29 -57.10
CA PRO A 409 24.26 -33.94 -58.39
C PRO A 409 23.18 -33.51 -59.39
N THR A 410 23.59 -32.97 -60.54
CA THR A 410 22.65 -32.56 -61.60
C THR A 410 22.08 -33.79 -62.31
N ASP A 411 22.88 -34.85 -62.41
CA ASP A 411 22.50 -36.12 -63.02
C ASP A 411 23.09 -37.28 -62.21
N TYR A 412 22.22 -38.08 -61.59
CA TYR A 412 22.60 -39.23 -60.76
C TYR A 412 23.15 -40.42 -61.56
N ARG A 413 23.29 -40.30 -62.89
CA ARG A 413 23.94 -41.31 -63.75
C ARG A 413 25.43 -41.04 -63.96
N LYS A 414 25.90 -39.80 -63.75
CA LYS A 414 27.29 -39.38 -64.00
C LYS A 414 28.14 -39.46 -62.73
N THR A 415 28.44 -40.67 -62.24
CA THR A 415 29.12 -40.91 -60.96
C THR A 415 30.45 -40.19 -60.81
N LEU A 416 31.35 -40.30 -61.78
CA LEU A 416 32.66 -39.65 -61.69
C LEU A 416 32.59 -38.12 -61.78
N LYS A 417 31.65 -37.57 -62.57
CA LYS A 417 31.40 -36.13 -62.64
C LYS A 417 30.93 -35.61 -61.27
N ASN A 418 29.93 -36.25 -60.69
CA ASN A 418 29.39 -35.86 -59.38
C ASN A 418 30.44 -35.98 -58.26
N LEU A 419 31.29 -37.01 -58.33
CA LEU A 419 32.38 -37.21 -57.37
C LEU A 419 33.49 -36.17 -57.54
N LYS A 420 33.87 -35.84 -58.78
CA LYS A 420 34.81 -34.75 -59.08
C LYS A 420 34.26 -33.41 -58.61
N ASP A 421 33.00 -33.10 -58.91
CA ASP A 421 32.34 -31.85 -58.49
C ASP A 421 32.28 -31.74 -56.96
N LEU A 422 31.97 -32.84 -56.25
CA LEU A 422 32.04 -32.90 -54.79
C LEU A 422 33.42 -32.49 -54.29
N LEU A 423 34.46 -33.10 -54.82
CA LEU A 423 35.84 -32.93 -54.36
C LEU A 423 36.36 -31.52 -54.68
N GLU A 424 36.23 -31.09 -55.94
CA GLU A 424 36.68 -29.76 -56.37
C GLU A 424 35.99 -28.65 -55.58
N GLN A 425 34.66 -28.74 -55.36
CA GLN A 425 33.91 -27.74 -54.58
C GLN A 425 34.21 -27.81 -53.09
N TYR A 426 34.38 -29.01 -52.53
CA TYR A 426 34.77 -29.20 -51.14
C TYR A 426 36.16 -28.56 -50.83
N PHE A 427 37.07 -28.60 -51.80
CA PHE A 427 38.38 -27.95 -51.73
C PHE A 427 38.31 -26.43 -52.03
N THR A 428 37.55 -25.95 -53.02
CA THR A 428 37.49 -24.51 -53.37
C THR A 428 36.85 -23.60 -52.32
N ILE A 429 35.92 -24.10 -51.50
CA ILE A 429 35.24 -23.31 -50.45
C ILE A 429 36.22 -22.75 -49.38
N THR A 430 37.48 -23.21 -49.36
CA THR A 430 38.51 -22.78 -48.40
C THR A 430 39.07 -21.37 -48.63
N ASN A 431 38.99 -20.80 -49.84
CA ASN A 431 39.57 -19.47 -50.10
C ASN A 431 38.68 -18.31 -49.65
N ASN A 432 37.35 -18.47 -49.62
CA ASN A 432 36.41 -17.37 -49.31
C ASN A 432 35.87 -17.38 -47.87
N THR A 433 35.83 -18.53 -47.19
CA THR A 433 35.22 -18.65 -45.86
C THR A 433 36.13 -18.20 -44.71
N ASN A 434 37.45 -18.22 -44.90
CA ASN A 434 38.42 -17.70 -43.93
C ASN A 434 38.38 -16.16 -43.83
N ASN A 435 38.00 -15.46 -44.90
CA ASN A 435 37.84 -14.01 -44.91
C ASN A 435 36.52 -13.57 -44.27
N HIS A 436 35.43 -14.32 -44.46
CA HIS A 436 34.13 -13.91 -43.93
C HIS A 436 33.97 -14.16 -42.41
N ARG A 437 34.61 -15.20 -41.87
CA ARG A 437 34.49 -15.56 -40.43
C ARG A 437 35.37 -14.72 -39.51
N ARG A 438 36.49 -14.17 -40.01
CA ARG A 438 37.26 -13.11 -39.32
C ARG A 438 36.44 -11.82 -39.18
N ASN A 439 35.57 -11.54 -40.15
CA ASN A 439 34.72 -10.35 -40.14
C ASN A 439 33.54 -10.47 -39.16
N GLY A 440 33.02 -11.67 -38.88
CA GLY A 440 31.88 -11.85 -37.96
C GLY A 440 32.20 -11.53 -36.49
N THR A 441 33.36 -11.98 -35.98
CA THR A 441 33.82 -11.62 -34.63
C THR A 441 34.28 -10.17 -34.55
N MET A 442 34.76 -9.61 -35.67
CA MET A 442 35.11 -8.21 -35.80
C MET A 442 33.89 -7.31 -35.74
N VAL A 443 32.83 -7.59 -36.50
CA VAL A 443 31.57 -6.84 -36.51
C VAL A 443 30.88 -6.90 -35.13
N PHE A 444 30.95 -8.04 -34.44
CA PHE A 444 30.43 -8.15 -33.07
C PHE A 444 31.22 -7.27 -32.08
N LYS A 445 32.57 -7.29 -32.14
CA LYS A 445 33.42 -6.44 -31.30
C LYS A 445 33.31 -4.95 -31.62
N LEU A 446 33.12 -4.62 -32.90
CA LEU A 446 32.83 -3.29 -33.41
C LEU A 446 31.53 -2.77 -32.80
N SER A 447 30.46 -3.58 -32.90
CA SER A 447 29.14 -3.24 -32.39
C SER A 447 29.16 -3.06 -30.88
N ASP A 448 29.74 -3.98 -30.11
CA ASP A 448 29.79 -3.88 -28.64
C ASP A 448 30.61 -2.66 -28.16
N LYS A 449 31.79 -2.40 -28.74
CA LYS A 449 32.63 -1.26 -28.34
C LYS A 449 32.02 0.08 -28.73
N CYS A 450 31.48 0.19 -29.94
CA CYS A 450 30.88 1.45 -30.40
C CYS A 450 29.54 1.72 -29.72
N PHE A 451 28.74 0.69 -29.43
CA PHE A 451 27.50 0.85 -28.68
C PHE A 451 27.77 1.32 -27.24
N LYS A 452 28.71 0.69 -26.52
CA LYS A 452 29.10 1.12 -25.16
C LYS A 452 29.67 2.54 -25.12
N ALA A 453 30.43 2.94 -26.13
CA ALA A 453 31.03 4.28 -26.18
C ALA A 453 30.02 5.37 -26.56
N CYS A 454 29.06 5.06 -27.43
CA CYS A 454 28.14 6.06 -28.00
C CYS A 454 26.77 6.12 -27.33
N VAL A 455 26.32 5.05 -26.65
CA VAL A 455 24.98 4.96 -26.04
C VAL A 455 25.12 4.94 -24.53
N GLN A 456 24.91 6.09 -23.89
CA GLN A 456 25.00 6.22 -22.42
C GLN A 456 23.70 5.87 -21.69
N LYS A 457 22.54 6.00 -22.36
CA LYS A 457 21.22 5.65 -21.83
C LYS A 457 20.42 4.90 -22.89
N PRO A 458 20.40 3.56 -22.87
CA PRO A 458 19.71 2.78 -23.88
C PRO A 458 18.19 3.03 -23.83
N GLY A 459 17.64 3.57 -24.91
CA GLY A 459 16.20 3.76 -25.13
C GLY A 459 15.62 2.75 -26.11
N SER A 460 14.32 2.85 -26.40
CA SER A 460 13.64 2.02 -27.40
C SER A 460 14.05 2.35 -28.85
N THR A 461 14.69 3.51 -29.07
CA THR A 461 15.23 3.95 -30.36
C THR A 461 16.54 4.69 -30.15
N LEU A 462 17.43 4.63 -31.15
CA LEU A 462 18.67 5.40 -31.17
C LEU A 462 18.36 6.85 -31.59
N SER A 463 18.87 7.82 -30.83
CA SER A 463 18.84 9.22 -31.23
C SER A 463 19.73 9.48 -32.45
N SER A 464 19.46 10.56 -33.18
CA SER A 464 20.28 10.96 -34.35
C SER A 464 21.75 11.22 -33.99
N SER A 465 22.02 11.70 -32.77
CA SER A 465 23.38 11.86 -32.23
C SER A 465 24.07 10.52 -31.96
N GLU A 466 23.35 9.53 -31.41
CA GLU A 466 23.90 8.19 -31.15
C GLU A 466 24.17 7.44 -32.45
N GLN A 467 23.26 7.53 -33.43
CA GLN A 467 23.48 6.96 -34.77
C GLN A 467 24.73 7.53 -35.44
N LYS A 468 24.90 8.86 -35.39
CA LYS A 468 26.07 9.52 -35.97
C LYS A 468 27.37 9.15 -35.24
N CYS A 469 27.33 9.03 -33.92
CA CYS A 469 28.47 8.57 -33.12
C CYS A 469 28.85 7.12 -33.48
N ILE A 470 27.86 6.22 -33.56
CA ILE A 470 28.09 4.81 -33.89
C ILE A 470 28.74 4.69 -35.28
N SER A 471 28.24 5.42 -36.28
CA SER A 471 28.82 5.44 -37.63
C SER A 471 30.28 5.91 -37.61
N GLN A 472 30.59 7.00 -36.91
CA GLN A 472 31.96 7.52 -36.84
C GLN A 472 32.90 6.61 -36.04
N CYS A 473 32.39 5.99 -34.97
CA CYS A 473 33.12 5.02 -34.19
C CYS A 473 33.45 3.77 -35.03
N SER A 474 32.48 3.29 -35.81
CA SER A 474 32.69 2.11 -36.64
C SER A 474 33.77 2.34 -37.69
N ASP A 475 33.76 3.50 -38.34
CA ASP A 475 34.75 3.86 -39.37
C ASP A 475 36.16 3.91 -38.78
N ARG A 476 36.33 4.62 -37.65
CA ARG A 476 37.63 4.73 -36.96
C ARG A 476 38.15 3.40 -36.44
N TYR A 477 37.27 2.54 -35.95
CA TYR A 477 37.66 1.22 -35.48
C TYR A 477 38.16 0.33 -36.63
N MET A 478 37.47 0.36 -37.79
CA MET A 478 37.90 -0.37 -38.98
C MET A 478 39.27 0.12 -39.48
N GLU A 479 39.51 1.43 -39.49
CA GLU A 479 40.82 2.01 -39.82
C GLU A 479 41.91 1.53 -38.87
N ALA A 480 41.70 1.64 -37.56
CA ALA A 480 42.66 1.22 -36.55
C ALA A 480 42.97 -0.28 -36.65
N TRP A 481 41.95 -1.11 -36.85
CA TRP A 481 42.13 -2.55 -37.00
C TRP A 481 42.92 -2.91 -38.26
N ASN A 482 42.67 -2.23 -39.39
CA ASN A 482 43.41 -2.45 -40.63
C ASN A 482 44.91 -2.15 -40.46
N VAL A 483 45.25 -1.07 -39.73
CA VAL A 483 46.64 -0.71 -39.43
C VAL A 483 47.29 -1.78 -38.55
N VAL A 484 46.63 -2.19 -37.46
CA VAL A 484 47.16 -3.20 -36.53
C VAL A 484 47.32 -4.55 -37.25
N SER A 485 46.33 -4.98 -38.02
CA SER A 485 46.34 -6.23 -38.77
C SER A 485 47.50 -6.28 -39.78
N ARG A 486 47.72 -5.20 -40.54
CA ARG A 486 48.87 -5.08 -41.46
C ARG A 486 50.20 -5.15 -40.71
N SER A 487 50.36 -4.37 -39.64
CA SER A 487 51.60 -4.35 -38.86
C SER A 487 51.93 -5.71 -38.22
N TYR A 488 50.91 -6.44 -37.77
CA TYR A 488 51.05 -7.78 -37.21
C TYR A 488 51.42 -8.81 -38.28
N ALA A 489 50.75 -8.78 -39.43
CA ALA A 489 51.06 -9.65 -40.56
C ALA A 489 52.50 -9.44 -41.08
N ASP A 490 52.95 -8.18 -41.19
CA ASP A 490 54.31 -7.85 -41.60
C ASP A 490 55.36 -8.30 -40.59
N ARG A 491 55.01 -8.36 -39.30
CA ARG A 491 55.88 -8.91 -38.25
C ARG A 491 55.99 -10.43 -38.34
N ILE A 492 54.87 -11.14 -38.51
CA ILE A 492 54.87 -12.60 -38.69
C ILE A 492 55.70 -12.99 -39.91
N LYS A 493 55.54 -12.30 -41.05
CA LYS A 493 56.34 -12.56 -42.25
C LYS A 493 57.84 -12.36 -42.02
N ARG A 494 58.22 -11.33 -41.25
CA ARG A 494 59.61 -11.07 -40.88
C ARG A 494 60.19 -12.13 -39.95
N GLU A 495 59.40 -12.65 -39.03
CA GLU A 495 59.81 -13.74 -38.12
C GLU A 495 59.89 -15.09 -38.85
N GLN A 496 59.02 -15.35 -39.84
CA GLN A 496 59.08 -16.54 -40.69
C GLN A 496 60.28 -16.57 -41.64
N HIS A 497 60.80 -15.42 -42.07
CA HIS A 497 62.01 -15.33 -42.90
C HIS A 497 63.32 -15.31 -42.11
N ARG A 498 63.25 -15.33 -40.76
CA ARG A 498 64.43 -15.40 -39.88
C ARG A 498 64.79 -16.83 -39.46
N HIS A 499 63.94 -17.81 -39.79
CA HIS A 499 64.21 -19.23 -39.73
C HIS A 499 64.30 -19.78 -41.14
#